data_AF-A0A2T4VG23-F1
#
_entry.id   AF-A0A2T4VG23-F1
#
_cell.length_a   1.000
_cell.length_b   1.000
_cell.length_c   1.000
_cell.angle_alpha   90.00
_cell.angle_beta   90.00
_cell.angle_gamma   90.00
#
_symmetry.space_group_name_H-M   'P 1'
#
loop_
_entity.id
_entity.type
_entity.pdbx_description
1 polymer ?
#
loop_
_entity_poly.entity_id
_entity_poly.type
_entity_poly.pdbx_seq_one_letter_code
_entity_poly.pdbx_strand_id
1 'polypeptide(L)'
;MKLEHWQIVFKVYRQVRELLDQWLPGAPPDTAERTQVQVGREGLNQLQSQLLEAVAQLRAELGTHYRAEEVEDALRPFTYLVDELVLHRLVELEQAEWPLLQYRLFGEEGGGDLFYELADARLNQPGAPPLIFELLHFCLTAGFTGRYPGNTAKLREYKQRLADRITTPPSAPPATEVPAEARPLLYEFPVRYYAAAGLYLLGLQGLLLWLSH
;
A
#
# COMPACT_ATOMS: atom_id res chain seq x y z
N MET A 1 10.78 0.21 -2.39
CA MET A 1 10.80 1.49 -1.65
C MET A 1 12.22 2.04 -1.59
N LYS A 2 12.39 3.35 -1.39
CA LYS A 2 13.73 3.94 -1.26
C LYS A 2 14.37 3.53 0.07
N LEU A 3 15.71 3.54 0.12
CA LEU A 3 16.48 3.16 1.31
C LEU A 3 16.09 4.01 2.54
N GLU A 4 15.82 5.30 2.33
CA GLU A 4 15.41 6.26 3.37
C GLU A 4 14.14 5.81 4.10
N HIS A 5 13.12 5.32 3.38
CA HIS A 5 11.87 4.88 3.99
C HIS A 5 12.01 3.55 4.74
N TRP A 6 12.90 2.67 4.26
CA TRP A 6 13.22 1.43 4.98
C TRP A 6 13.88 1.73 6.33
N GLN A 7 14.76 2.73 6.37
CA GLN A 7 15.37 3.19 7.62
C GLN A 7 14.33 3.70 8.62
N ILE A 8 13.29 4.41 8.16
CA ILE A 8 12.16 4.85 9.01
C ILE A 8 11.47 3.64 9.65
N VAL A 9 11.05 2.65 8.84
CA VAL A 9 10.36 1.45 9.34
C VAL A 9 11.23 0.67 10.31
N PHE A 10 12.51 0.43 9.98
CA PHE A 10 13.43 -0.30 10.85
C PHE A 10 13.72 0.43 12.17
N LYS A 11 13.86 1.76 12.12
CA LYS A 11 14.07 2.59 13.32
C LYS A 11 12.90 2.45 14.29
N VAL A 12 11.67 2.62 13.81
CA VAL A 12 10.46 2.48 14.65
C VAL A 12 10.31 1.06 15.13
N TYR A 13 10.52 0.06 14.28
CA TYR A 13 10.45 -1.35 14.69
C TYR A 13 11.46 -1.69 15.79
N ARG A 14 12.68 -1.16 15.70
CA ARG A 14 13.69 -1.32 16.73
C ARG A 14 13.25 -0.67 18.05
N GLN A 15 12.71 0.54 17.99
CA GLN A 15 12.16 1.22 19.17
C GLN A 15 11.04 0.39 19.81
N VAL A 16 10.13 -0.17 19.00
CA VAL A 16 9.10 -1.10 19.50
C VAL A 16 9.74 -2.29 20.21
N ARG A 17 10.75 -2.94 19.60
CA ARG A 17 11.46 -4.07 20.24
C ARG A 17 12.09 -3.69 21.57
N GLU A 18 12.75 -2.53 21.64
CA GLU A 18 13.35 -2.00 22.86
C GLU A 18 12.30 -1.75 23.96
N LEU A 19 11.15 -1.19 23.61
CA LEU A 19 10.02 -1.03 24.54
C LEU A 19 9.50 -2.38 25.05
N LEU A 20 9.32 -3.36 24.15
CA LEU A 20 8.86 -4.68 24.54
C LEU A 20 9.87 -5.39 25.46
N ASP A 21 11.17 -5.23 25.22
CA ASP A 21 12.22 -5.82 26.04
C ASP A 21 12.36 -5.11 27.41
N GLN A 22 11.99 -3.83 27.49
CA GLN A 22 11.97 -3.07 28.74
C GLN A 22 10.76 -3.43 29.63
N TRP A 23 9.58 -3.59 29.04
CA TRP A 23 8.33 -3.75 29.76
C TRP A 23 7.92 -5.20 29.98
N LEU A 24 8.26 -6.09 29.04
CA LEU A 24 7.79 -7.47 29.05
C LEU A 24 8.95 -8.44 29.31
N PRO A 25 8.70 -9.57 29.99
CA PRO A 25 9.69 -10.63 30.08
C PRO A 25 10.08 -11.14 28.68
N GLY A 26 11.29 -11.67 28.56
CA GLY A 26 11.75 -12.30 27.32
C GLY A 26 10.78 -13.40 26.85
N ALA A 27 10.67 -13.56 25.54
CA ALA A 27 9.77 -14.56 24.96
C ALA A 27 10.13 -15.97 25.49
N PRO A 28 9.15 -16.73 26.03
CA PRO A 28 9.43 -18.06 26.56
C PRO A 28 9.81 -18.99 25.40
N PRO A 29 10.74 -19.93 25.60
CA PRO A 29 10.92 -21.02 24.64
C PRO A 29 9.62 -21.84 24.58
N ASP A 30 9.28 -22.37 23.40
CA ASP A 30 8.04 -23.13 23.10
C ASP A 30 7.73 -24.31 24.08
N THR A 31 8.67 -24.66 24.95
CA THR A 31 8.63 -25.84 25.83
C THR A 31 8.58 -25.51 27.34
N ALA A 32 8.65 -24.25 27.76
CA ALA A 32 8.70 -23.90 29.19
C ALA A 32 7.34 -23.49 29.76
N GLU A 33 7.01 -23.99 30.96
CA GLU A 33 5.88 -23.51 31.76
C GLU A 33 6.03 -22.00 31.99
N ARG A 34 4.97 -21.24 31.66
CA ARG A 34 4.94 -19.77 31.67
C ARG A 34 4.90 -19.25 33.11
N THR A 35 5.99 -19.32 33.86
CA THR A 35 6.17 -18.56 35.10
C THR A 35 6.58 -17.13 34.75
N GLN A 36 5.68 -16.39 34.11
CA GLN A 36 5.94 -15.02 33.64
C GLN A 36 5.49 -14.01 34.71
N VAL A 37 6.32 -12.97 34.89
CA VAL A 37 6.02 -11.83 35.75
C VAL A 37 4.86 -11.05 35.13
N GLN A 38 3.81 -10.83 35.92
CA GLN A 38 2.68 -9.98 35.51
C GLN A 38 3.11 -8.50 35.58
N VAL A 39 2.79 -7.77 34.52
CA VAL A 39 3.04 -6.33 34.38
C VAL A 39 1.95 -5.53 35.08
N GLY A 40 0.72 -6.06 35.10
CA GLY A 40 -0.46 -5.42 35.66
C GLY A 40 -1.08 -4.36 34.73
N ARG A 41 -2.37 -4.08 34.95
CA ARG A 41 -3.21 -3.24 34.08
C ARG A 41 -2.62 -1.87 33.76
N GLU A 42 -2.06 -1.20 34.76
CA GLU A 42 -1.46 0.13 34.61
C GLU A 42 -0.22 0.08 33.70
N GLY A 43 0.64 -0.91 33.88
CA GLY A 43 1.80 -1.10 33.02
C GLY A 43 1.42 -1.47 31.59
N LEU A 44 0.37 -2.28 31.40
CA LEU A 44 -0.17 -2.56 30.05
C LEU A 44 -0.66 -1.29 29.36
N ASN A 45 -1.39 -0.42 30.06
CA ASN A 45 -1.83 0.86 29.50
C ASN A 45 -0.65 1.77 29.14
N GLN A 46 0.36 1.86 30.00
CA GLN A 46 1.55 2.68 29.75
C GLN A 46 2.38 2.17 28.57
N LEU A 47 2.54 0.84 28.46
CA LEU A 47 3.18 0.21 27.31
C LEU A 47 2.38 0.50 26.03
N GLN A 48 1.05 0.35 26.08
CA GLN A 48 0.18 0.66 24.95
C GLN A 48 0.36 2.11 24.48
N SER A 49 0.34 3.09 25.39
CA SER A 49 0.54 4.50 25.04
C SER A 49 1.87 4.73 24.32
N GLN A 50 2.97 4.14 24.81
CA GLN A 50 4.29 4.28 24.17
C GLN A 50 4.34 3.61 22.80
N LEU A 51 3.68 2.46 22.62
CA LEU A 51 3.60 1.80 21.32
C LEU A 51 2.71 2.58 20.33
N LEU A 52 1.61 3.19 20.80
CA LEU A 52 0.78 4.09 19.98
C LEU A 52 1.57 5.31 19.52
N GLU A 53 2.40 5.89 20.39
CA GLU A 53 3.31 6.98 20.02
C GLU A 53 4.32 6.55 18.96
N ALA A 54 4.90 5.36 19.08
CA ALA A 54 5.82 4.81 18.07
C ALA A 54 5.12 4.61 16.71
N VAL A 55 3.89 4.08 16.70
CA VAL A 55 3.08 3.95 15.46
C VAL A 55 2.71 5.33 14.90
N ALA A 56 2.37 6.30 15.74
CA ALA A 56 2.10 7.67 15.31
C ALA A 56 3.33 8.35 14.72
N GLN A 57 4.52 8.08 15.24
CA GLN A 57 5.78 8.55 14.67
C GLN A 57 6.02 7.93 13.29
N LEU A 58 5.78 6.62 13.13
CA LEU A 58 5.87 5.96 11.82
C LEU A 58 4.92 6.60 10.81
N ARG A 59 3.67 6.86 11.22
CA ARG A 59 2.67 7.57 10.41
C ARG A 59 3.17 8.93 9.96
N ALA A 60 3.69 9.73 10.88
CA ALA A 60 4.17 11.07 10.59
C ALA A 60 5.38 11.07 9.64
N GLU A 61 6.38 10.21 9.91
CA GLU A 61 7.58 10.11 9.08
C GLU A 61 7.23 9.62 7.66
N LEU A 62 6.41 8.57 7.51
CA LEU A 62 5.97 8.08 6.18
C LEU A 62 5.02 9.06 5.48
N GLY A 63 4.18 9.78 6.21
CA GLY A 63 3.25 10.78 5.68
C GLY A 63 3.92 11.97 4.99
N THR A 64 5.22 12.18 5.21
CA THR A 64 6.01 13.18 4.45
C THR A 64 6.32 12.74 3.02
N HIS A 65 6.19 11.44 2.73
CA HIS A 65 6.61 10.84 1.46
C HIS A 65 5.46 10.18 0.67
N TYR A 66 4.39 9.79 1.35
CA TYR A 66 3.27 9.04 0.79
C TYR A 66 1.94 9.76 1.02
N ARG A 67 0.91 9.40 0.25
CA ARG A 67 -0.44 9.93 0.48
C ARG A 67 -1.00 9.37 1.79
N ALA A 68 -1.83 10.15 2.46
CA ALA A 68 -2.42 9.76 3.74
C ALA A 68 -3.12 8.39 3.67
N GLU A 69 -3.91 8.13 2.63
CA GLU A 69 -4.61 6.86 2.43
C GLU A 69 -3.65 5.66 2.33
N GLU A 70 -2.53 5.83 1.60
CA GLU A 70 -1.53 4.77 1.42
C GLU A 70 -0.81 4.45 2.73
N VAL A 71 -0.55 5.48 3.54
CA VAL A 71 0.07 5.32 4.87
C VAL A 71 -0.90 4.61 5.81
N GLU A 72 -2.17 5.00 5.84
CA GLU A 72 -3.16 4.35 6.71
C GLU A 72 -3.30 2.86 6.39
N ASP A 73 -3.40 2.52 5.10
CA ASP A 73 -3.47 1.13 4.66
C ASP A 73 -2.21 0.35 5.07
N ALA A 74 -1.03 0.95 4.92
CA ALA A 74 0.25 0.33 5.24
C ALA A 74 0.55 0.21 6.74
N LEU A 75 -0.08 1.05 7.58
CA LEU A 75 0.07 0.99 9.04
C LEU A 75 -0.71 -0.14 9.68
N ARG A 76 -1.80 -0.62 9.05
CA ARG A 76 -2.60 -1.73 9.58
C ARG A 76 -1.75 -3.00 9.79
N PRO A 77 -1.03 -3.54 8.77
CA PRO A 77 -0.13 -4.68 8.96
C PRO A 77 0.86 -4.51 10.10
N PHE A 78 1.47 -3.33 10.20
CA PHE A 78 2.47 -3.05 11.23
C PHE A 78 1.83 -3.06 12.63
N THR A 79 0.64 -2.50 12.76
CA THR A 79 -0.11 -2.50 14.03
C THR A 79 -0.47 -3.92 14.46
N TYR A 80 -0.93 -4.76 13.54
CA TYR A 80 -1.22 -6.18 13.83
C TYR A 80 0.03 -6.93 14.30
N LEU A 81 1.19 -6.66 13.67
CA LEU A 81 2.47 -7.22 14.11
C LEU A 81 2.81 -6.79 15.55
N VAL A 82 2.65 -5.52 15.89
CA VAL A 82 2.95 -5.02 17.24
C VAL A 82 2.05 -5.71 18.28
N ASP A 83 0.75 -5.79 18.02
CA ASP A 83 -0.19 -6.49 18.91
C ASP A 83 0.19 -7.98 19.08
N GLU A 84 0.52 -8.69 17.99
CA GLU A 84 0.96 -10.09 18.07
C GLU A 84 2.24 -10.27 18.91
N LEU A 85 3.22 -9.37 18.73
CA LEU A 85 4.47 -9.41 19.50
C LEU A 85 4.25 -9.19 21.01
N VAL A 86 3.30 -8.34 21.38
CA VAL A 86 2.91 -8.13 22.78
C VAL A 86 2.20 -9.37 23.32
N LEU A 87 1.15 -9.83 22.63
CA LEU A 87 0.33 -10.96 23.08
C LEU A 87 1.14 -12.24 23.26
N HIS A 88 2.15 -12.49 22.41
CA HIS A 88 3.05 -13.64 22.55
C HIS A 88 3.92 -13.62 23.81
N ARG A 89 4.15 -12.45 24.42
CA ARG A 89 4.97 -12.30 25.62
C ARG A 89 4.15 -12.20 26.91
N LEU A 90 2.85 -11.95 26.81
CA LEU A 90 1.95 -11.85 27.95
C LEU A 90 1.42 -13.21 28.40
N VAL A 91 1.06 -13.31 29.69
CA VAL A 91 0.27 -14.44 30.22
C VAL A 91 -1.18 -14.36 29.77
N GLU A 92 -1.88 -15.49 29.73
CA GLU A 92 -3.26 -15.61 29.22
C GLU A 92 -4.23 -14.60 29.87
N LEU A 93 -4.11 -14.37 31.18
CA LEU A 93 -4.91 -13.37 31.89
C LEU A 93 -4.68 -11.95 31.36
N GLU A 94 -3.41 -11.57 31.13
CA GLU A 94 -3.04 -10.24 30.64
C GLU A 94 -3.30 -10.09 29.13
N GLN A 95 -3.27 -11.19 28.36
CA GLN A 95 -3.64 -11.18 26.94
C GLN A 95 -5.09 -10.73 26.76
N ALA A 96 -6.01 -11.24 27.58
CA ALA A 96 -7.42 -10.84 27.54
C ALA A 96 -7.63 -9.38 27.97
N GLU A 97 -6.71 -8.84 28.77
CA GLU A 97 -6.72 -7.47 29.23
C GLU A 97 -6.00 -6.49 28.30
N TRP A 98 -5.18 -6.99 27.36
CA TRP A 98 -4.36 -6.15 26.51
C TRP A 98 -5.22 -5.16 25.71
N PRO A 99 -5.04 -3.85 25.88
CA PRO A 99 -5.77 -2.87 25.09
C PRO A 99 -5.18 -2.84 23.68
N LEU A 100 -5.82 -3.57 22.76
CA LEU A 100 -5.34 -3.73 21.37
C LEU A 100 -5.12 -2.39 20.65
N LEU A 101 -3.96 -2.26 19.99
CA LEU A 101 -3.65 -1.08 19.19
C LEU A 101 -4.52 -1.03 17.94
N GLN A 102 -4.74 -2.17 17.29
CA GLN A 102 -5.63 -2.28 16.13
C GLN A 102 -7.03 -1.77 16.40
N TYR A 103 -7.55 -2.02 17.61
CA TYR A 103 -8.87 -1.55 18.01
C TYR A 103 -8.86 -0.03 18.23
N ARG A 104 -7.82 0.50 18.88
CA ARG A 104 -7.71 1.95 19.13
C ARG A 104 -7.52 2.77 17.85
N LEU A 105 -6.74 2.26 16.90
CA LEU A 105 -6.38 2.99 15.68
C LEU A 105 -7.41 2.80 14.57
N PHE A 106 -7.95 1.60 14.43
CA PHE A 106 -8.78 1.22 13.27
C PHE A 106 -10.17 0.69 13.66
N GLY A 107 -10.46 0.47 14.95
CA GLY A 107 -11.71 -0.14 15.40
C GLY A 107 -11.83 -1.62 15.01
N GLU A 108 -10.70 -2.28 14.76
CA GLU A 108 -10.63 -3.64 14.25
C GLU A 108 -10.18 -4.62 15.34
N GLU A 109 -10.72 -5.84 15.30
CA GLU A 109 -10.29 -6.98 16.09
C GLU A 109 -9.92 -8.12 15.14
N GLY A 110 -9.09 -9.08 15.57
CA GLY A 110 -8.75 -10.22 14.72
C GLY A 110 -7.72 -9.91 13.63
N GLY A 111 -6.75 -9.03 13.89
CA GLY A 111 -5.66 -8.66 12.98
C GLY A 111 -4.93 -9.84 12.33
N GLY A 112 -4.91 -11.01 12.97
CA GLY A 112 -4.37 -12.24 12.40
C GLY A 112 -5.08 -12.72 11.12
N ASP A 113 -6.38 -12.48 10.99
CA ASP A 113 -7.16 -12.78 9.77
C ASP A 113 -7.17 -11.59 8.82
N LEU A 114 -7.44 -10.40 9.35
CA LEU A 114 -7.50 -9.15 8.59
C LEU A 114 -6.20 -8.87 7.82
N PHE A 115 -5.04 -9.25 8.37
CA PHE A 115 -3.76 -9.16 7.68
C PHE A 115 -3.77 -9.88 6.33
N TYR A 116 -4.25 -11.13 6.31
CA TYR A 116 -4.24 -11.95 5.09
C TYR A 116 -5.37 -11.57 4.15
N GLU A 117 -6.52 -11.14 4.67
CA GLU A 117 -7.58 -10.57 3.85
C GLU A 117 -7.10 -9.31 3.12
N LEU A 118 -6.40 -8.42 3.83
CA LEU A 118 -5.77 -7.24 3.24
C LEU A 118 -4.72 -7.63 2.20
N ALA A 119 -3.85 -8.61 2.53
CA ALA A 119 -2.84 -9.09 1.59
C ALA A 119 -3.47 -9.63 0.30
N ASP A 120 -4.47 -10.50 0.40
CA ASP A 120 -5.14 -11.08 -0.77
C ASP A 120 -5.92 -10.02 -1.56
N ALA A 121 -6.60 -9.09 -0.90
CA ALA A 121 -7.30 -7.98 -1.56
C ALA A 121 -6.33 -7.14 -2.41
N ARG A 122 -5.18 -6.75 -1.84
CA ARG A 122 -4.18 -5.93 -2.55
C ARG A 122 -3.42 -6.72 -3.60
N LEU A 123 -3.11 -7.99 -3.35
CA LEU A 123 -2.50 -8.89 -4.35
C LEU A 123 -3.39 -9.09 -5.58
N ASN A 124 -4.71 -8.98 -5.44
CA ASN A 124 -5.67 -9.09 -6.55
C ASN A 124 -5.96 -7.74 -7.22
N GLN A 125 -5.62 -6.62 -6.59
CA GLN A 125 -5.85 -5.28 -7.11
C GLN A 125 -4.71 -4.82 -8.04
N PRO A 126 -4.98 -4.56 -9.33
CA PRO A 126 -3.98 -3.96 -10.22
C PRO A 126 -3.65 -2.53 -9.78
N GLY A 127 -2.37 -2.18 -9.76
CA GLY A 127 -1.92 -0.81 -9.44
C GLY A 127 -1.98 -0.43 -7.96
N ALA A 128 -2.13 -1.40 -7.06
CA ALA A 128 -2.01 -1.14 -5.62
C ALA A 128 -0.63 -0.52 -5.29
N PRO A 129 -0.55 0.43 -4.34
CA PRO A 129 0.70 1.11 -3.98
C PRO A 129 1.78 0.12 -3.55
N PRO A 130 3.07 0.31 -3.92
CA PRO A 130 4.13 -0.61 -3.50
C PRO A 130 4.32 -0.67 -1.98
N LEU A 131 4.04 0.44 -1.28
CA LEU A 131 4.22 0.57 0.17
C LEU A 131 3.50 -0.54 0.96
N ILE A 132 2.26 -0.88 0.61
CA ILE A 132 1.49 -1.90 1.34
C ILE A 132 2.15 -3.28 1.22
N PHE A 133 2.65 -3.64 0.03
CA PHE A 133 3.30 -4.92 -0.20
C PHE A 133 4.61 -5.03 0.59
N GLU A 134 5.35 -3.92 0.66
CA GLU A 134 6.62 -3.87 1.39
C GLU A 134 6.41 -3.99 2.90
N LEU A 135 5.38 -3.33 3.46
CA LEU A 135 5.04 -3.45 4.87
C LEU A 135 4.49 -4.84 5.22
N LEU A 136 3.63 -5.42 4.36
CA LEU A 136 3.16 -6.80 4.53
C LEU A 136 4.33 -7.79 4.51
N HIS A 137 5.23 -7.66 3.53
CA HIS A 137 6.42 -8.50 3.44
C HIS A 137 7.36 -8.32 4.63
N PHE A 138 7.55 -7.08 5.09
CA PHE A 138 8.29 -6.76 6.29
C PHE A 138 7.72 -7.47 7.51
N CYS A 139 6.41 -7.38 7.75
CA CYS A 139 5.77 -8.01 8.90
C CYS A 139 5.98 -9.52 8.94
N LEU A 140 5.82 -10.20 7.79
CA LEU A 140 6.10 -11.64 7.69
C LEU A 140 7.58 -11.97 7.94
N THR A 141 8.49 -11.08 7.55
CA THR A 141 9.94 -11.24 7.79
C THR A 141 10.30 -10.98 9.25
N ALA A 142 9.59 -10.06 9.91
CA ALA A 142 9.71 -9.69 11.30
C ALA A 142 9.13 -10.73 12.28
N GLY A 143 8.48 -11.78 11.75
CA GLY A 143 7.98 -12.92 12.51
C GLY A 143 6.45 -12.99 12.66
N PHE A 144 5.69 -12.15 11.95
CA PHE A 144 4.23 -12.22 11.97
C PHE A 144 3.73 -13.57 11.44
N THR A 145 2.80 -14.17 12.17
CA THR A 145 2.18 -15.46 11.86
C THR A 145 0.68 -15.35 11.65
N GLY A 146 -0.01 -14.51 12.43
CA GLY A 146 -1.46 -14.36 12.40
C GLY A 146 -2.17 -15.73 12.47
N ARG A 147 -3.13 -15.97 11.57
CA ARG A 147 -3.89 -17.23 11.50
C ARG A 147 -3.11 -18.49 11.10
N TYR A 148 -1.82 -18.38 10.79
CA TYR A 148 -1.00 -19.50 10.29
C TYR A 148 0.17 -19.91 11.21
N PRO A 149 -0.03 -20.09 12.53
CA PRO A 149 1.04 -20.59 13.40
C PRO A 149 1.45 -22.00 12.96
N GLY A 150 2.76 -22.24 12.85
CA GLY A 150 3.32 -23.54 12.43
C GLY A 150 3.20 -23.87 10.93
N ASN A 151 2.41 -23.13 10.14
CA ASN A 151 2.27 -23.38 8.69
C ASN A 151 3.32 -22.60 7.88
N THR A 152 4.58 -23.04 7.97
CA THR A 152 5.72 -22.40 7.30
C THR A 152 5.60 -22.38 5.76
N ALA A 153 4.87 -23.33 5.17
CA ALA A 153 4.64 -23.38 3.73
C ALA A 153 3.76 -22.22 3.27
N LYS A 154 2.64 -21.97 3.96
CA LYS A 154 1.75 -20.83 3.65
C LYS A 154 2.43 -19.49 3.88
N LEU A 155 3.18 -19.34 4.97
CA LEU A 155 3.94 -18.11 5.22
C LEU A 155 4.96 -17.84 4.11
N ARG A 156 5.66 -18.89 3.63
CA ARG A 156 6.60 -18.77 2.51
C ARG A 156 5.91 -18.41 1.20
N GLU A 157 4.74 -19.01 0.92
CA GLU A 157 3.93 -18.70 -0.25
C GLU A 157 3.54 -17.20 -0.28
N TYR A 158 3.03 -16.66 0.84
CA TYR A 158 2.70 -15.24 0.92
C TYR A 158 3.93 -14.34 0.78
N LYS A 159 5.06 -14.68 1.43
CA LYS A 159 6.32 -13.94 1.26
C LYS A 159 6.73 -13.85 -0.21
N GLN A 160 6.66 -14.96 -0.95
CA GLN A 160 7.00 -14.98 -2.37
C GLN A 160 6.03 -14.13 -3.21
N ARG A 161 4.72 -14.33 -3.05
CA ARG A 161 3.69 -13.57 -3.79
C ARG A 161 3.84 -12.06 -3.58
N LEU A 162 4.16 -11.63 -2.37
CA LEU A 162 4.40 -10.23 -2.03
C LEU A 162 5.72 -9.72 -2.66
N ALA A 163 6.80 -10.51 -2.58
CA ALA A 163 8.09 -10.15 -3.18
C ALA A 163 8.01 -9.99 -4.70
N ASP A 164 7.24 -10.85 -5.37
CA ASP A 164 7.02 -10.79 -6.82
C ASP A 164 6.32 -9.47 -7.21
N ARG A 165 5.36 -9.01 -6.40
CA ARG A 165 4.68 -7.72 -6.62
C ARG A 165 5.57 -6.50 -6.37
N ILE A 166 6.50 -6.56 -5.42
CA ILE A 166 7.46 -5.48 -5.15
C ILE A 166 8.44 -5.32 -6.32
N THR A 167 8.86 -6.44 -6.91
CA THR A 167 9.84 -6.46 -8.00
C THR A 167 9.21 -6.10 -9.35
N THR A 168 7.94 -6.44 -9.55
CA THR A 168 7.21 -6.14 -10.77
C THR A 168 6.84 -4.65 -10.78
N PRO A 169 7.47 -3.80 -11.61
CA PRO A 169 6.96 -2.44 -11.80
C PRO A 169 5.49 -2.54 -12.24
N PRO A 170 4.60 -1.62 -11.82
CA PRO A 170 3.23 -1.64 -12.30
C PRO A 170 3.28 -1.73 -13.82
N SER A 171 2.69 -2.80 -14.37
CA SER A 171 2.55 -2.92 -15.82
C SER A 171 1.99 -1.59 -16.27
N ALA A 172 2.71 -0.91 -17.17
CA ALA A 172 2.23 0.34 -17.73
C ALA A 172 0.74 0.13 -18.04
N PRO A 173 -0.15 1.08 -17.67
CA PRO A 173 -1.55 0.98 -18.09
C PRO A 173 -1.54 0.55 -19.54
N PRO A 174 -2.27 -0.54 -19.92
CA PRO A 174 -2.20 -1.10 -21.27
C PRO A 174 -2.25 0.09 -22.17
N ALA A 175 -1.15 0.35 -22.90
CA ALA A 175 -0.88 1.65 -23.47
C ALA A 175 -2.20 2.13 -23.99
N THR A 176 -2.80 3.13 -23.32
CA THR A 176 -3.89 3.84 -23.97
C THR A 176 -3.18 4.26 -25.21
N GLU A 177 -3.49 3.62 -26.34
CA GLU A 177 -2.86 3.93 -27.59
C GLU A 177 -3.05 5.43 -27.65
N VAL A 178 -1.98 6.17 -27.35
CA VAL A 178 -2.00 7.62 -27.47
C VAL A 178 -2.35 7.71 -28.93
N PRO A 179 -3.57 8.18 -29.30
CA PRO A 179 -4.04 8.05 -30.67
C PRO A 179 -2.93 8.69 -31.48
N ALA A 180 -2.20 7.85 -32.22
CA ALA A 180 -0.87 8.18 -32.71
C ALA A 180 -0.98 9.56 -33.31
N GLU A 181 -0.32 10.56 -32.68
CA GLU A 181 -0.54 11.99 -32.87
C GLU A 181 -1.31 12.19 -34.14
N ALA A 182 -2.64 12.38 -34.04
CA ALA A 182 -3.53 12.32 -35.19
C ALA A 182 -2.85 13.11 -36.30
N ARG A 183 -2.25 12.40 -37.28
CA ARG A 183 -1.55 13.03 -38.40
C ARG A 183 -2.57 14.03 -38.86
N PRO A 184 -2.26 15.35 -38.88
CA PRO A 184 -3.27 16.34 -39.22
C PRO A 184 -3.91 15.81 -40.48
N LEU A 185 -5.20 15.47 -40.39
CA LEU A 185 -5.92 14.91 -41.52
C LEU A 185 -5.72 15.95 -42.59
N LEU A 186 -4.81 15.68 -43.53
CA LEU A 186 -4.58 16.52 -44.68
C LEU A 186 -5.88 16.37 -45.43
N TYR A 187 -6.80 17.28 -45.12
CA TYR A 187 -8.05 17.39 -45.81
C TYR A 187 -7.63 17.59 -47.26
N GLU A 188 -7.89 16.57 -48.09
CA GLU A 188 -7.66 16.67 -49.52
C GLU A 188 -8.52 17.84 -49.98
N PHE A 189 -7.86 19.00 -50.13
CA PHE A 189 -8.51 20.24 -50.48
C PHE A 189 -9.23 19.98 -51.80
N PRO A 190 -10.55 20.18 -51.93
CA PRO A 190 -11.28 19.67 -53.07
C PRO A 190 -11.13 20.65 -54.24
N VAL A 191 -9.93 20.66 -54.81
CA VAL A 191 -9.46 21.57 -55.89
C VAL A 191 -10.44 21.58 -57.07
N ARG A 192 -11.11 20.44 -57.30
CA ARG A 192 -12.13 20.30 -58.35
C ARG A 192 -13.29 21.29 -58.20
N TYR A 193 -13.80 21.53 -56.99
CA TYR A 193 -14.91 22.48 -56.80
C TYR A 193 -14.47 23.92 -57.03
N TYR A 194 -13.28 24.31 -56.55
CA TYR A 194 -12.77 25.66 -56.76
C TYR A 194 -12.38 25.92 -58.21
N ALA A 195 -11.82 24.94 -58.91
CA ALA A 195 -11.55 25.03 -60.34
C ALA A 195 -12.84 25.17 -61.16
N ALA A 196 -13.88 24.39 -60.83
CA ALA A 196 -15.19 24.50 -61.47
C ALA A 196 -15.84 25.87 -61.21
N ALA A 197 -15.78 26.37 -59.96
CA ALA A 197 -16.28 27.69 -59.61
C ALA A 197 -15.53 28.81 -60.35
N GLY A 198 -14.20 28.71 -60.47
CA GLY A 198 -13.38 29.66 -61.22
C GLY A 198 -13.73 29.68 -62.71
N LEU A 199 -13.89 28.50 -63.33
CA LEU A 199 -14.33 28.40 -64.73
C LEU A 199 -15.73 28.97 -64.94
N TYR A 200 -16.65 28.74 -63.99
CA TYR A 200 -18.00 29.29 -64.06
C TYR A 200 -17.99 30.82 -64.00
N LEU A 201 -17.21 31.41 -63.08
CA LEU A 201 -17.09 32.87 -62.97
C LEU A 201 -16.48 33.49 -64.23
N LEU A 202 -15.42 32.88 -64.78
CA LEU A 202 -14.80 33.34 -66.03
C LEU A 202 -15.75 33.20 -67.23
N GLY A 203 -16.50 32.10 -67.31
CA GLY A 203 -17.51 31.88 -68.35
C GLY A 203 -18.65 32.90 -68.27
N LEU A 204 -19.16 33.15 -67.05
CA LEU A 204 -20.18 34.17 -66.81
C LEU A 204 -19.65 35.56 -67.18
N GLN A 205 -18.42 35.90 -66.80
CA GLN A 205 -17.79 37.17 -67.14
C GLN A 205 -17.66 37.34 -68.66
N GLY A 206 -17.22 36.30 -69.37
CA GLY A 206 -17.14 36.31 -70.83
C GLY A 206 -18.50 36.46 -71.50
N LEU A 207 -19.52 35.78 -70.99
CA LEU A 207 -20.91 35.89 -71.48
C LEU A 207 -21.47 37.30 -71.28
N LEU A 208 -21.25 37.89 -70.10
CA LEU A 208 -21.70 39.25 -69.79
C LEU A 208 -20.99 40.29 -70.67
N LEU A 209 -19.69 40.11 -70.94
CA LEU A 209 -18.96 40.97 -71.86
C LEU A 209 -19.47 40.81 -73.30
N TRP A 210 -19.77 39.59 -73.75
CA TRP A 210 -20.33 39.34 -75.08
C TRP A 210 -21.72 39.94 -75.26
N LEU A 211 -22.60 39.86 -74.25
CA LEU A 211 -23.92 40.49 -74.25
C LEU A 211 -23.87 42.04 -74.19
N SER A 212 -22.71 42.61 -73.85
CA SER A 212 -22.50 44.07 -73.77
C SER A 212 -21.88 44.68 -75.03
N HIS A 213 -21.60 43.88 -76.07
CA HIS A 213 -21.18 44.31 -77.41
C HIS A 213 -22.29 44.05 -78.42
#